data_AF-A0A834ZFN0-F1
#
_entry.id   AF-A0A834ZFN0-F1
#
_cell.length_a   1.000
_cell.length_b   1.000
_cell.length_c   1.000
_cell.angle_alpha   90.00
_cell.angle_beta   90.00
_cell.angle_gamma   90.00
#
_symmetry.space_group_name_H-M   'P 1'
#
loop_
_entity.id
_entity.type
_entity.pdbx_description
1 polymer ?
#
loop_
_entity_poly.entity_id
_entity_poly.type
_entity_poly.pdbx_seq_one_letter_code
_entity_poly.pdbx_strand_id
1 'polypeptide(L)'
;MSRAAPEPRSMRIGFEFTAQSMRPRRLAVPFSYCLGTMLLCCLPGGALQRPRIAMQIENLLRKSISVLVLIPVTNILLRLCKGSGFGSSKHGESSSSVVFQGLLREACIHDEGLFSAFLNRLFNTLSWTMTEFSVSVREMQENFQGLELLQRKWNAIFDLLCNLTRVLEFCTCEIPQAFLSGSDMNLRRLTELIVFILSHITSAADAEFFDMSLRRHGQSVEKINRDMILAPLVGIILNLLDAPVETEYREQNDVVEVFASMEYAATVHYGFQYLLEYNWAGSLRGDASLTRLKQLEKFSNIFRSRTESREARMMGISRGAEEDDDGQCCICYGCEADAQFEPCSHRSCFVCITRHLLNCQRCFFCNATVLEVVRVDKNTA
;
A
#
# COMPACT_ATOMS: atom_id res chain seq x y z
N MET A 1 -6.80 -48.28 -32.73
CA MET A 1 -7.88 -47.29 -32.49
C MET A 1 -7.58 -46.59 -31.17
N SER A 2 -6.77 -45.54 -31.25
CA SER A 2 -6.26 -44.80 -30.09
C SER A 2 -7.32 -43.76 -29.68
N ARG A 3 -7.75 -43.79 -28.41
CA ARG A 3 -8.56 -42.72 -27.82
C ARG A 3 -7.60 -41.64 -27.30
N ALA A 4 -7.67 -40.46 -27.91
CA ALA A 4 -6.91 -39.29 -27.50
C ALA A 4 -7.34 -38.82 -26.10
N ALA A 5 -6.37 -38.52 -25.25
CA ALA A 5 -6.57 -37.80 -23.99
C ALA A 5 -6.94 -36.34 -24.27
N PRO A 6 -7.77 -35.69 -23.43
CA PRO A 6 -8.12 -34.30 -23.62
C PRO A 6 -6.95 -33.38 -23.26
N GLU A 7 -6.59 -32.47 -24.18
CA GLU A 7 -5.61 -31.40 -23.96
C GLU A 7 -6.06 -30.47 -22.81
N PRO A 8 -5.13 -30.06 -21.91
CA PRO A 8 -5.44 -29.05 -20.91
C PRO A 8 -5.58 -27.68 -21.60
N ARG A 9 -6.77 -27.09 -21.52
CA ARG A 9 -7.02 -25.71 -21.95
C ARG A 9 -6.11 -24.78 -21.13
N SER A 10 -5.21 -24.06 -21.80
CA SER A 10 -4.41 -23.00 -21.17
C SER A 10 -5.35 -21.90 -20.67
N MET A 11 -5.68 -21.93 -19.38
CA MET A 11 -6.38 -20.83 -18.75
C MET A 11 -5.31 -19.79 -18.40
N ARG A 12 -5.10 -18.82 -19.29
CA ARG A 12 -4.35 -17.60 -18.95
C ARG A 12 -5.15 -16.92 -17.83
N ILE A 13 -4.72 -17.11 -16.59
CA ILE A 13 -5.16 -16.29 -15.47
C ILE A 13 -4.46 -14.94 -15.64
N GLY A 14 -5.02 -14.12 -16.53
CA GLY A 14 -4.85 -12.68 -16.37
C GLY A 14 -5.45 -12.33 -15.02
N PHE A 15 -4.75 -11.53 -14.23
CA PHE A 15 -5.35 -10.82 -13.10
C PHE A 15 -6.40 -9.84 -13.64
N GLU A 16 -7.54 -10.37 -14.09
CA GLU A 16 -8.76 -9.61 -14.28
C GLU A 16 -9.29 -9.30 -12.88
N PHE A 17 -8.83 -8.16 -12.34
CA PHE A 17 -9.62 -7.44 -11.34
C PHE A 17 -11.02 -7.28 -11.94
N THR A 18 -12.00 -7.98 -11.38
CA THR A 18 -13.40 -7.88 -11.80
C THR A 18 -13.91 -6.48 -11.47
N ALA A 19 -13.72 -5.56 -12.41
CA ALA A 19 -14.12 -4.16 -12.38
C ALA A 19 -15.65 -3.96 -12.48
N GLN A 20 -16.46 -5.00 -12.27
CA GLN A 20 -17.89 -4.99 -12.63
C GLN A 20 -18.87 -4.58 -11.52
N SER A 21 -18.43 -4.22 -10.30
CA SER A 21 -19.39 -3.83 -9.23
C SER A 21 -19.40 -2.36 -8.82
N MET A 22 -18.51 -1.50 -9.31
CA MET A 22 -18.41 -0.12 -8.81
C MET A 22 -18.73 0.92 -9.88
N ARG A 23 -20.03 1.16 -10.09
CA ARG A 23 -20.48 2.40 -10.75
C ARG A 23 -20.52 3.52 -9.70
N PRO A 24 -19.98 4.73 -9.98
CA PRO A 24 -20.03 5.85 -9.05
C PRO A 24 -21.46 6.41 -9.01
N ARG A 25 -22.23 6.06 -7.98
CA ARG A 25 -23.45 6.81 -7.65
C ARG A 25 -23.07 7.98 -6.73
N ARG A 26 -23.39 9.18 -7.22
CA ARG A 26 -23.26 10.53 -6.61
C ARG A 26 -22.97 10.52 -5.10
N LEU A 27 -21.76 10.96 -4.75
CA LEU A 27 -21.32 11.30 -3.39
C LEU A 27 -22.02 12.57 -2.91
N ALA A 28 -23.13 12.42 -2.20
CA ALA A 28 -23.71 13.47 -1.37
C ALA A 28 -24.31 12.84 -0.10
N VAL A 29 -23.46 12.64 0.91
CA VAL A 29 -23.88 12.23 2.27
C VAL A 29 -23.10 13.12 3.27
N PRO A 30 -23.73 13.64 4.35
CA PRO A 30 -23.27 14.86 5.01
C PRO A 30 -22.06 14.63 5.93
N PHE A 31 -20.92 15.12 5.48
CA PHE A 31 -19.62 15.18 6.18
C PHE A 31 -19.62 15.97 7.51
N SER A 32 -20.66 16.76 7.81
CA SER A 32 -20.64 17.70 8.94
C SER A 32 -20.79 17.04 10.31
N TYR A 33 -21.42 15.87 10.41
CA TYR A 33 -21.75 15.26 11.70
C TYR A 33 -20.56 14.65 12.43
N CYS A 34 -19.62 13.99 11.72
CA CYS A 34 -18.44 13.38 12.37
C CYS A 34 -17.39 14.42 12.78
N LEU A 35 -17.22 15.49 11.98
CA LEU A 35 -16.28 16.55 12.31
C LEU A 35 -16.80 17.44 13.45
N GLY A 36 -18.11 17.73 13.44
CA GLY A 36 -18.78 18.51 14.48
C GLY A 36 -18.70 17.84 15.86
N THR A 37 -18.84 16.51 15.94
CA THR A 37 -18.73 15.79 17.21
C THR A 37 -17.30 15.68 17.75
N MET A 38 -16.28 15.67 16.90
CA MET A 38 -14.88 15.72 17.35
C MET A 38 -14.47 17.12 17.81
N LEU A 39 -14.93 18.19 17.13
CA LEU A 39 -14.63 19.58 17.51
C LEU A 39 -15.38 20.05 18.76
N LEU A 40 -16.60 19.57 19.01
CA LEU A 40 -17.39 19.88 20.22
C LEU A 40 -16.76 19.33 21.53
N CYS A 41 -15.80 18.41 21.43
CA CYS A 41 -15.12 17.84 22.60
C CYS A 41 -13.89 18.65 23.06
N CYS A 42 -13.57 19.81 22.47
CA CYS A 42 -12.42 20.63 22.84
C CYS A 42 -12.72 21.71 23.90
N LEU A 43 -13.83 21.62 24.64
CA LEU A 43 -14.13 22.51 25.78
C LEU A 43 -13.24 22.16 27.00
N PRO A 44 -12.84 23.14 27.82
CA PRO A 44 -11.80 22.95 28.84
C PRO A 44 -12.26 22.01 29.96
N GLY A 45 -11.82 20.74 29.89
CA GLY A 45 -12.13 19.68 30.85
C GLY A 45 -11.28 18.42 30.60
N GLY A 46 -9.95 18.57 30.66
CA GLY A 46 -8.97 17.68 30.04
C GLY A 46 -8.83 16.22 30.56
N ALA A 47 -9.57 15.78 31.58
CA ALA A 47 -9.46 14.41 32.10
C ALA A 47 -10.66 13.51 31.74
N LEU A 48 -11.89 14.05 31.63
CA LEU A 48 -13.10 13.27 31.33
C LEU A 48 -13.38 13.05 29.83
N GLN A 49 -12.67 13.75 28.94
CA GLN A 49 -12.90 13.68 27.49
C GLN A 49 -12.05 12.63 26.77
N ARG A 50 -10.89 12.23 27.32
CA ARG A 50 -9.98 11.26 26.69
C ARG A 50 -10.67 9.92 26.34
N PRO A 51 -11.47 9.30 27.23
CA PRO A 51 -12.17 8.05 26.89
C PRO A 51 -13.20 8.22 25.77
N ARG A 52 -13.90 9.36 25.73
CA ARG A 52 -14.90 9.65 24.69
C ARG A 52 -14.24 9.86 23.32
N ILE A 53 -13.10 10.55 23.29
CA ILE A 53 -12.34 10.79 22.06
C ILE A 53 -11.73 9.48 21.55
N ALA A 54 -11.16 8.65 22.44
CA ALA A 54 -10.63 7.33 22.06
C ALA A 54 -11.71 6.46 21.39
N MET A 55 -12.90 6.38 22.00
CA MET A 55 -14.04 5.67 21.43
C MET A 55 -14.49 6.25 20.07
N GLN A 56 -14.42 7.57 19.87
CA GLN A 56 -14.72 8.18 18.57
C GLN A 56 -13.69 7.80 17.50
N ILE A 57 -12.41 7.68 17.86
CA ILE A 57 -11.34 7.25 16.95
C ILE A 57 -11.48 5.79 16.57
N GLU A 58 -11.77 4.90 17.52
CA GLU A 58 -12.08 3.49 17.22
C GLU A 58 -13.29 3.36 16.28
N ASN A 59 -14.34 4.15 16.52
CA ASN A 59 -15.50 4.19 15.64
C ASN A 59 -15.15 4.73 14.24
N LEU A 60 -14.24 5.70 14.15
CA LEU A 60 -13.74 6.21 12.87
C LEU A 60 -12.99 5.11 12.10
N LEU A 61 -12.08 4.40 12.77
CA LEU A 61 -11.37 3.25 12.22
C LEU A 61 -12.34 2.16 11.73
N ARG A 62 -13.33 1.78 12.57
CA ARG A 62 -14.34 0.78 12.21
C ARG A 62 -15.15 1.18 10.98
N LYS A 63 -15.55 2.45 10.89
CA LYS A 63 -16.24 2.99 9.70
C LYS A 63 -15.36 2.95 8.46
N SER A 64 -14.07 3.22 8.60
CA SER A 64 -13.11 3.26 7.50
C SER A 64 -12.82 1.87 6.88
N ILE A 65 -13.22 0.76 7.52
CA ILE A 65 -13.18 -0.59 6.93
C ILE A 65 -14.17 -0.74 5.77
N SER A 66 -15.21 0.10 5.69
CA SER A 66 -16.18 0.07 4.58
C SER A 66 -15.70 0.90 3.38
N VAL A 67 -15.73 0.32 2.18
CA VAL A 67 -15.36 1.00 0.91
C VAL A 67 -16.10 2.33 0.74
N LEU A 68 -17.41 2.32 1.02
CA LEU A 68 -18.28 3.47 0.81
C LEU A 68 -17.94 4.64 1.72
N VAL A 69 -17.18 4.39 2.79
CA VAL A 69 -16.95 5.33 3.88
C VAL A 69 -15.47 5.71 3.99
N LEU A 70 -14.53 4.87 3.53
CA LEU A 70 -13.10 5.19 3.57
C LEU A 70 -12.79 6.48 2.81
N ILE A 71 -13.23 6.61 1.56
CA ILE A 71 -12.96 7.81 0.74
C ILE A 71 -13.46 9.08 1.44
N PRO A 72 -14.71 9.12 1.99
CA PRO A 72 -15.14 10.22 2.83
C PRO A 72 -14.27 10.46 4.09
N VAL A 73 -13.87 9.39 4.77
CA VAL A 73 -13.16 9.48 6.06
C VAL A 73 -11.67 9.81 5.88
N THR A 74 -11.07 9.59 4.71
CA THR A 74 -9.65 9.86 4.43
C THR A 74 -9.25 11.28 4.78
N ASN A 75 -10.09 12.28 4.50
CA ASN A 75 -9.77 13.67 4.85
C ASN A 75 -9.75 13.94 6.36
N ILE A 76 -10.54 13.19 7.13
CA ILE A 76 -10.54 13.27 8.59
C ILE A 76 -9.27 12.60 9.11
N LEU A 77 -8.97 11.38 8.66
CA LEU A 77 -7.74 10.68 9.02
C LEU A 77 -6.50 11.50 8.66
N LEU A 78 -6.45 12.07 7.47
CA LEU A 78 -5.36 12.93 7.04
C LEU A 78 -5.16 14.10 8.00
N ARG A 79 -6.23 14.76 8.45
CA ARG A 79 -6.12 15.85 9.45
C ARG A 79 -5.55 15.38 10.78
N LEU A 80 -5.84 14.15 11.19
CA LEU A 80 -5.23 13.54 12.38
C LEU A 80 -3.74 13.23 12.13
N CYS A 81 -3.40 12.72 10.94
CA CYS A 81 -2.04 12.40 10.49
C CYS A 81 -1.20 13.61 10.04
N LYS A 82 -1.71 14.84 10.08
CA LYS A 82 -0.96 16.02 9.61
C LYS A 82 0.28 16.27 10.47
N GLY A 83 1.33 16.82 9.88
CA GLY A 83 2.56 17.22 10.61
C GLY A 83 3.51 16.07 10.97
N SER A 84 3.17 14.83 10.59
CA SER A 84 4.06 13.67 10.62
C SER A 84 4.39 13.25 9.19
N GLY A 85 5.64 12.89 8.92
CA GLY A 85 6.08 12.39 7.62
C GLY A 85 7.19 13.20 6.96
N PHE A 86 7.82 12.60 5.96
CA PHE A 86 8.89 13.20 5.18
C PHE A 86 8.37 14.42 4.40
N GLY A 87 9.11 15.53 4.50
CA GLY A 87 8.76 16.80 3.86
C GLY A 87 7.48 17.46 4.39
N SER A 88 6.93 17.02 5.53
CA SER A 88 5.83 17.72 6.20
C SER A 88 6.42 18.87 7.01
N SER A 89 6.32 20.10 6.50
CA SER A 89 6.87 21.26 7.20
C SER A 89 6.13 21.48 8.51
N LYS A 90 6.87 21.63 9.62
CA LYS A 90 6.30 21.98 10.93
C LYS A 90 5.83 23.45 11.02
N HIS A 91 5.94 24.23 9.93
CA HIS A 91 5.89 25.69 9.96
C HIS A 91 4.70 26.33 9.20
N GLY A 92 3.67 25.56 8.83
CA GLY A 92 2.46 26.10 8.19
C GLY A 92 1.18 25.64 8.86
N GLU A 93 0.56 26.52 9.64
CA GLU A 93 -0.83 26.54 10.11
C GLU A 93 -1.65 25.23 10.01
N SER A 94 -1.66 24.43 11.08
CA SER A 94 -2.85 23.84 11.70
C SER A 94 -2.44 22.66 12.58
N SER A 95 -2.64 22.83 13.87
CA SER A 95 -2.45 21.87 14.95
C SER A 95 -2.95 20.45 14.61
N SER A 96 -2.04 19.55 14.23
CA SER A 96 -2.28 18.15 14.57
C SER A 96 -2.10 18.01 16.07
N SER A 97 -3.11 17.47 16.75
CA SER A 97 -2.98 17.21 18.17
C SER A 97 -2.15 15.95 18.33
N VAL A 98 -0.97 16.08 18.95
CA VAL A 98 -0.17 14.93 19.41
C VAL A 98 -1.04 13.99 20.25
N VAL A 99 -2.05 14.51 20.95
CA VAL A 99 -3.04 13.72 21.69
C VAL A 99 -3.89 12.85 20.76
N PHE A 100 -4.41 13.40 19.65
CA PHE A 100 -5.23 12.60 18.72
C PHE A 100 -4.39 11.55 17.98
N GLN A 101 -3.14 11.88 17.62
CA GLN A 101 -2.21 10.92 17.01
C GLN A 101 -1.87 9.78 17.99
N GLY A 102 -1.58 10.12 19.25
CA GLY A 102 -1.36 9.15 20.30
C GLY A 102 -2.57 8.25 20.54
N LEU A 103 -3.78 8.80 20.58
CA LEU A 103 -5.01 8.02 20.73
C LEU A 103 -5.30 7.12 19.51
N LEU A 104 -5.00 7.59 18.30
CA LEU A 104 -5.12 6.78 17.08
C LEU A 104 -4.13 5.61 17.10
N ARG A 105 -2.88 5.86 17.51
CA ARG A 105 -1.88 4.82 17.73
C ARG A 105 -2.34 3.82 18.80
N GLU A 106 -2.80 4.31 19.96
CA GLU A 106 -3.29 3.47 21.06
C GLU A 106 -4.44 2.56 20.61
N ALA A 107 -5.43 3.09 19.88
CA ALA A 107 -6.55 2.32 19.35
C ALA A 107 -6.10 1.20 18.39
N CYS A 108 -5.15 1.50 17.51
CA CYS A 108 -4.63 0.51 16.55
C CYS A 108 -3.75 -0.57 17.22
N ILE A 109 -3.02 -0.24 18.28
CA ILE A 109 -2.21 -1.22 19.05
C ILE A 109 -3.11 -2.10 19.92
N HIS A 110 -4.15 -1.53 20.51
CA HIS A 110 -5.06 -2.26 21.41
C HIS A 110 -5.94 -3.27 20.67
N ASP A 111 -6.36 -2.96 19.44
CA ASP A 111 -7.18 -3.84 18.60
C ASP A 111 -6.47 -4.16 17.27
N GLU A 112 -5.54 -5.13 17.32
CA GLU A 112 -4.77 -5.58 16.14
C GLU A 112 -5.68 -6.07 15.01
N GLY A 113 -6.84 -6.67 15.34
CA GLY A 113 -7.82 -7.15 14.36
C GLY A 113 -8.49 -6.00 13.61
N LEU A 114 -8.90 -4.96 14.33
CA LEU A 114 -9.40 -3.71 13.75
C LEU A 114 -8.36 -3.04 12.86
N PHE A 115 -7.11 -2.96 13.33
CA PHE A 115 -6.05 -2.33 12.56
C PHE A 115 -5.68 -3.13 11.31
N SER A 116 -5.64 -4.47 11.39
CA SER A 116 -5.43 -5.35 10.24
C SER A 116 -6.54 -5.19 9.19
N ALA A 117 -7.80 -5.12 9.62
CA ALA A 117 -8.93 -4.86 8.72
C ALA A 117 -8.86 -3.47 8.07
N PHE A 118 -8.44 -2.46 8.84
CA PHE A 118 -8.19 -1.11 8.33
C PHE A 118 -7.06 -1.09 7.31
N LEU A 119 -5.89 -1.65 7.61
CA LEU A 119 -4.75 -1.74 6.69
C LEU A 119 -5.13 -2.48 5.42
N ASN A 120 -5.85 -3.60 5.54
CA ASN A 120 -6.32 -4.34 4.38
C ASN A 120 -7.20 -3.46 3.47
N ARG A 121 -8.13 -2.71 4.06
CA ARG A 121 -8.95 -1.77 3.29
C ARG A 121 -8.11 -0.64 2.68
N LEU A 122 -7.19 -0.06 3.44
CA LEU A 122 -6.31 1.02 2.99
C LEU A 122 -5.48 0.60 1.79
N PHE A 123 -4.84 -0.58 1.85
CA PHE A 123 -4.11 -1.16 0.72
C PHE A 123 -4.99 -1.37 -0.51
N ASN A 124 -6.16 -1.99 -0.33
CA ASN A 124 -7.07 -2.24 -1.44
C ASN A 124 -7.56 -0.95 -2.10
N THR A 125 -7.85 0.08 -1.30
CA THR A 125 -8.27 1.38 -1.81
C THR A 125 -7.12 2.10 -2.50
N LEU A 126 -5.90 2.06 -1.95
CA LEU A 126 -4.71 2.61 -2.62
C LEU A 126 -4.44 1.95 -3.97
N SER A 127 -4.45 0.62 -4.03
CA SER A 127 -4.27 -0.12 -5.28
C SER A 127 -5.34 0.25 -6.31
N TRP A 128 -6.62 0.30 -5.89
CA TRP A 128 -7.71 0.70 -6.79
C TRP A 128 -7.56 2.16 -7.27
N THR A 129 -7.29 3.10 -6.37
CA THR A 129 -7.07 4.51 -6.71
C THR A 129 -5.90 4.67 -7.68
N MET A 130 -4.83 3.89 -7.50
CA MET A 130 -3.69 3.89 -8.41
C MET A 130 -4.04 3.30 -9.79
N THR A 131 -4.84 2.24 -9.88
CA THR A 131 -5.34 1.73 -11.16
C THR A 131 -6.21 2.75 -11.87
N GLU A 132 -7.15 3.39 -11.17
CA GLU A 132 -7.99 4.46 -11.73
C GLU A 132 -7.17 5.68 -12.16
N PHE A 133 -6.10 6.01 -11.41
CA PHE A 133 -5.15 7.05 -11.79
C PHE A 133 -4.48 6.69 -13.12
N SER A 134 -3.93 5.48 -13.23
CA SER A 134 -3.27 5.01 -14.46
C SER A 134 -4.21 5.00 -15.67
N VAL A 135 -5.47 4.60 -15.49
CA VAL A 135 -6.49 4.68 -16.55
C VAL A 135 -6.77 6.13 -16.92
N SER A 136 -6.97 7.01 -15.93
CA SER A 136 -7.27 8.43 -16.17
C SER A 136 -6.12 9.16 -16.88
N VAL A 137 -4.86 8.79 -16.58
CA VAL A 137 -3.67 9.31 -17.29
C VAL A 137 -3.71 8.90 -18.75
N ARG A 138 -3.95 7.62 -19.05
CA ARG A 138 -4.04 7.12 -20.44
C ARG A 138 -5.20 7.76 -21.20
N GLU A 139 -6.37 7.88 -20.57
CA GLU A 139 -7.54 8.55 -21.16
C GLU A 139 -7.23 10.00 -21.59
N MET A 140 -6.44 10.73 -20.78
CA MET A 140 -6.02 12.10 -21.11
C MET A 140 -4.94 12.16 -22.19
N GLN A 141 -4.07 11.16 -22.28
CA GLN A 141 -3.07 11.07 -23.36
C GLN A 141 -3.74 10.79 -24.72
N GLU A 142 -4.83 10.02 -24.71
CA GLU A 142 -5.52 9.59 -25.93
C GLU A 142 -6.61 10.58 -26.41
N ASN A 143 -7.28 11.31 -25.48
CA ASN A 143 -8.42 12.18 -25.80
C ASN A 143 -8.20 13.65 -25.43
N PHE A 144 -7.93 14.50 -26.44
CA PHE A 144 -7.81 15.96 -26.26
C PHE A 144 -9.16 16.69 -26.16
N GLN A 145 -10.28 16.03 -26.47
CA GLN A 145 -11.63 16.61 -26.39
C GLN A 145 -12.22 16.41 -24.99
N GLY A 146 -12.65 17.49 -24.32
CA GLY A 146 -13.22 17.41 -22.95
C GLY A 146 -12.19 17.44 -21.81
N LEU A 147 -10.98 17.95 -22.08
CA LEU A 147 -9.83 18.00 -21.18
C LEU A 147 -10.16 18.49 -19.75
N GLU A 148 -11.06 19.46 -19.58
CA GLU A 148 -11.41 19.99 -18.25
C GLU A 148 -12.10 18.96 -17.34
N LEU A 149 -13.00 18.11 -17.88
CA LEU A 149 -13.70 17.11 -17.07
C LEU A 149 -12.76 15.97 -16.68
N LEU A 150 -11.91 15.54 -17.64
CA LEU A 150 -10.88 14.52 -17.41
C LEU A 150 -9.84 15.02 -16.41
N GLN A 151 -9.42 16.27 -16.49
CA GLN A 151 -8.49 16.89 -15.56
C GLN A 151 -9.08 16.98 -14.14
N ARG A 152 -10.35 17.37 -13.97
CA ARG A 152 -10.99 17.37 -12.64
C ARG A 152 -11.07 15.97 -12.04
N LYS A 153 -11.41 14.96 -12.85
CA LYS A 153 -11.43 13.55 -12.43
C LYS A 153 -10.04 13.11 -11.96
N TRP A 154 -9.02 13.39 -12.77
CA TRP A 154 -7.64 13.04 -12.44
C TRP A 154 -7.10 13.75 -11.20
N ASN A 155 -7.32 15.06 -11.07
CA ASN A 155 -6.93 15.82 -9.87
C ASN A 155 -7.54 15.19 -8.62
N ALA A 156 -8.84 14.89 -8.64
CA ALA A 156 -9.51 14.28 -7.49
C ALA A 156 -8.97 12.88 -7.14
N ILE A 157 -8.63 12.08 -8.16
CA ILE A 157 -8.03 10.75 -7.96
C ILE A 157 -6.60 10.88 -7.42
N PHE A 158 -5.81 11.82 -7.94
CA PHE A 158 -4.45 12.07 -7.49
C PHE A 158 -4.40 12.62 -6.06
N ASP A 159 -5.29 13.54 -5.71
CA ASP A 159 -5.42 14.06 -4.34
C ASP A 159 -5.79 12.93 -3.37
N LEU A 160 -6.73 12.06 -3.76
CA LEU A 160 -7.09 10.90 -2.97
C LEU A 160 -5.91 9.94 -2.80
N LEU A 161 -5.14 9.69 -3.88
CA LEU A 161 -3.93 8.85 -3.84
C LEU A 161 -2.93 9.42 -2.83
N CYS A 162 -2.58 10.71 -2.95
CA CYS A 162 -1.65 11.37 -2.04
C CYS A 162 -2.12 11.30 -0.58
N ASN A 163 -3.41 11.55 -0.34
CA ASN A 163 -3.96 11.53 1.02
C ASN A 163 -3.92 10.14 1.64
N LEU A 164 -4.26 9.10 0.88
CA LEU A 164 -4.18 7.72 1.35
C LEU A 164 -2.72 7.30 1.61
N THR A 165 -1.77 7.70 0.75
CA THR A 165 -0.35 7.40 0.95
C THR A 165 0.20 8.11 2.20
N ARG A 166 -0.29 9.32 2.51
CA ARG A 166 0.04 10.03 3.77
C ARG A 166 -0.52 9.35 5.02
N VAL A 167 -1.74 8.80 4.94
CA VAL A 167 -2.28 7.98 6.03
C VAL A 167 -1.44 6.70 6.21
N LEU A 168 -1.02 6.07 5.12
CA LEU A 168 -0.15 4.90 5.17
C LEU A 168 1.24 5.22 5.75
N GLU A 169 1.83 6.36 5.38
CA GLU A 169 3.08 6.88 5.96
C GLU A 169 2.96 7.06 7.47
N PHE A 170 1.84 7.60 7.96
CA PHE A 170 1.58 7.70 9.39
C PHE A 170 1.52 6.31 10.05
N CYS A 171 0.84 5.34 9.43
CA CYS A 171 0.78 3.97 9.94
C CYS A 171 2.18 3.33 10.08
N THR A 172 3.06 3.51 9.08
CA THR A 172 4.43 2.98 9.17
C THR A 172 5.30 3.72 10.17
N CYS A 173 4.99 4.99 10.48
CA CYS A 173 5.69 5.76 11.51
C CYS A 173 5.29 5.31 12.92
N GLU A 174 3.99 5.23 13.19
CA GLU A 174 3.47 5.05 14.55
C GLU A 174 3.38 3.58 14.96
N ILE A 175 3.25 2.68 13.98
CA ILE A 175 3.01 1.24 14.17
C ILE A 175 3.87 0.43 13.17
N PRO A 176 5.20 0.61 13.16
CA PRO A 176 6.09 -0.11 12.24
C PRO A 176 6.03 -1.62 12.44
N GLN A 177 5.74 -2.09 13.66
CA GLN A 177 5.68 -3.54 13.97
C GLN A 177 4.60 -4.28 13.20
N ALA A 178 3.51 -3.63 12.77
CA ALA A 178 2.50 -4.27 11.94
C ALA A 178 3.02 -4.67 10.54
N PHE A 179 4.18 -4.15 10.14
CA PHE A 179 4.87 -4.47 8.89
C PHE A 179 6.13 -5.30 9.16
N LEU A 180 6.83 -5.04 10.25
CA LEU A 180 8.12 -5.66 10.55
C LEU A 180 8.04 -6.95 11.39
N SER A 181 6.95 -7.19 12.10
CA SER A 181 6.79 -8.39 12.94
C SER A 181 5.77 -9.37 12.37
N GLY A 182 5.96 -10.66 12.65
CA GLY A 182 5.05 -11.73 12.21
C GLY A 182 5.17 -12.02 10.71
N SER A 183 4.06 -12.38 10.06
CA SER A 183 4.09 -12.66 8.61
C SER A 183 4.52 -11.43 7.81
N ASP A 184 5.39 -11.62 6.81
CA ASP A 184 5.81 -10.55 5.90
C ASP A 184 4.71 -10.04 4.94
N MET A 185 3.48 -10.54 5.05
CA MET A 185 2.35 -10.20 4.17
C MET A 185 2.09 -8.69 4.04
N ASN A 186 2.07 -7.96 5.15
CA ASN A 186 1.86 -6.50 5.11
C ASN A 186 3.03 -5.79 4.45
N LEU A 187 4.27 -6.25 4.71
CA LEU A 187 5.47 -5.69 4.11
C LEU A 187 5.52 -5.98 2.61
N ARG A 188 5.20 -7.20 2.16
CA ARG A 188 5.09 -7.54 0.73
C ARG A 188 4.07 -6.69 0.01
N ARG A 189 2.85 -6.53 0.57
CA ARG A 189 1.82 -5.66 -0.01
C ARG A 189 2.27 -4.20 -0.07
N LEU A 190 2.99 -3.73 0.95
CA LEU A 190 3.51 -2.38 1.01
C LEU A 190 4.57 -2.12 -0.05
N THR A 191 5.56 -3.00 -0.17
CA THR A 191 6.62 -2.89 -1.16
C THR A 191 6.07 -3.00 -2.57
N GLU A 192 5.14 -3.93 -2.83
CA GLU A 192 4.44 -4.05 -4.12
C GLU A 192 3.71 -2.75 -4.48
N LEU A 193 3.01 -2.15 -3.52
CA LEU A 193 2.31 -0.89 -3.72
C LEU A 193 3.28 0.28 -4.00
N ILE A 194 4.39 0.37 -3.26
CA ILE A 194 5.43 1.38 -3.50
C ILE A 194 5.96 1.27 -4.93
N VAL A 195 6.31 0.04 -5.36
CA VAL A 195 6.83 -0.22 -6.71
C VAL A 195 5.77 0.07 -7.76
N PHE A 196 4.51 -0.29 -7.52
CA PHE A 196 3.39 0.01 -8.41
C PHE A 196 3.21 1.52 -8.61
N ILE A 197 3.17 2.29 -7.52
CA ILE A 197 3.03 3.75 -7.60
C ILE A 197 4.25 4.37 -8.30
N LEU A 198 5.48 4.01 -7.88
CA LEU A 198 6.70 4.55 -8.49
C LEU A 198 6.74 4.27 -9.99
N SER A 199 6.53 3.02 -10.40
CA SER A 199 6.59 2.63 -11.81
C SER A 199 5.64 3.46 -12.68
N HIS A 200 4.44 3.75 -12.18
CA HIS A 200 3.47 4.55 -12.92
C HIS A 200 3.75 6.06 -12.88
N ILE A 201 4.18 6.61 -11.75
CA ILE A 201 4.52 8.04 -11.65
C ILE A 201 5.78 8.36 -12.47
N THR A 202 6.75 7.45 -12.54
CA THR A 202 7.95 7.62 -13.36
C THR A 202 7.71 7.29 -14.83
N SER A 203 6.87 6.30 -15.16
CA SER A 203 6.54 5.95 -16.55
C SER A 203 5.56 6.94 -17.21
N ALA A 204 4.66 7.57 -16.44
CA ALA A 204 3.77 8.62 -16.94
C ALA A 204 4.51 9.93 -17.28
N ALA A 205 5.85 9.94 -17.17
CA ALA A 205 6.68 11.08 -17.45
C ALA A 205 6.84 11.33 -18.96
N ASP A 206 5.83 11.96 -19.54
CA ASP A 206 6.14 13.25 -20.15
C ASP A 206 6.04 14.30 -19.05
N ALA A 207 7.12 15.05 -18.82
CA ALA A 207 7.11 16.20 -17.92
C ALA A 207 5.96 17.17 -18.25
N GLU A 208 5.53 17.18 -19.52
CA GLU A 208 4.40 17.95 -20.03
C GLU A 208 3.05 17.59 -19.39
N PHE A 209 2.84 16.37 -18.89
CA PHE A 209 1.54 15.97 -18.33
C PHE A 209 1.27 16.63 -16.96
N PHE A 210 2.28 16.66 -16.09
CA PHE A 210 2.20 17.39 -14.82
C PHE A 210 2.28 18.90 -15.02
N ASP A 211 2.93 19.35 -16.11
CA ASP A 211 2.98 20.77 -16.52
C ASP A 211 1.68 21.25 -17.20
N MET A 212 0.86 20.35 -17.76
CA MET A 212 -0.39 20.67 -18.45
C MET A 212 -1.40 21.37 -17.53
N SER A 213 -1.31 21.15 -16.21
CA SER A 213 -2.10 21.85 -15.20
C SER A 213 -1.75 23.34 -15.06
N LEU A 214 -0.61 23.79 -15.57
CA LEU A 214 -0.16 25.19 -15.52
C LEU A 214 -0.66 26.04 -16.71
N ARG A 215 -1.06 25.41 -17.83
CA ARG A 215 -1.25 26.16 -19.09
C ARG A 215 -2.59 26.87 -19.27
N ARG A 216 -3.61 26.70 -18.41
CA ARG A 216 -4.84 27.50 -18.49
C ARG A 216 -5.43 27.85 -17.11
N HIS A 217 -5.79 29.13 -17.00
CA HIS A 217 -6.42 29.85 -15.88
C HIS A 217 -5.50 30.38 -14.78
N GLY A 218 -5.30 31.71 -14.78
CA GLY A 218 -4.68 32.51 -13.72
C GLY A 218 -5.51 32.59 -12.43
N GLN A 219 -6.09 31.47 -12.00
CA GLN A 219 -6.53 31.26 -10.62
C GLN A 219 -5.44 30.46 -9.91
N SER A 220 -5.14 30.80 -8.67
CA SER A 220 -4.18 30.09 -7.82
C SER A 220 -4.67 28.67 -7.55
N VAL A 221 -4.49 27.76 -8.51
CA VAL A 221 -4.70 26.33 -8.34
C VAL A 221 -3.47 25.82 -7.61
N GLU A 222 -3.66 25.22 -6.44
CA GLU A 222 -2.61 24.50 -5.70
C GLU A 222 -1.86 23.61 -6.70
N LYS A 223 -0.58 23.94 -6.91
CA LYS A 223 0.24 23.29 -7.93
C LYS A 223 0.32 21.80 -7.59
N ILE A 224 -0.36 20.96 -8.38
CA ILE A 224 -0.22 19.50 -8.28
C ILE A 224 1.23 19.17 -8.53
N ASN A 225 1.90 18.73 -7.48
CA ASN A 225 3.33 18.54 -7.46
C ASN A 225 3.64 17.07 -7.20
N ARG A 226 4.59 16.51 -7.96
CA ARG A 226 5.07 15.13 -7.76
C ARG A 226 5.56 14.92 -6.32
N ASP A 227 6.01 15.98 -5.67
CA ASP A 227 6.33 16.01 -4.24
C ASP A 227 5.24 15.41 -3.36
N MET A 228 3.96 15.64 -3.69
CA MET A 228 2.81 15.20 -2.88
C MET A 228 2.71 13.69 -2.76
N ILE A 229 3.15 12.95 -3.79
CA ILE A 229 3.15 11.49 -3.81
C ILE A 229 4.53 10.90 -3.54
N LEU A 230 5.61 11.52 -4.02
CA LEU A 230 6.97 11.01 -3.80
C LEU A 230 7.40 11.13 -2.34
N ALA A 231 7.08 12.24 -1.68
CA ALA A 231 7.49 12.48 -0.30
C ALA A 231 6.94 11.41 0.68
N PRO A 232 5.64 11.06 0.68
CA PRO A 232 5.16 10.00 1.56
C PRO A 232 5.72 8.62 1.22
N LEU A 233 6.08 8.33 -0.03
CA LEU A 233 6.76 7.06 -0.38
C LEU A 233 8.16 6.99 0.24
N VAL A 234 8.93 8.08 0.17
CA VAL A 234 10.24 8.18 0.84
C VAL A 234 10.07 8.02 2.35
N GLY A 235 9.10 8.73 2.93
CA GLY A 235 8.84 8.64 4.37
C GLY A 235 8.41 7.25 4.81
N ILE A 236 7.57 6.55 4.04
CA ILE A 236 7.20 5.15 4.30
C ILE A 236 8.44 4.27 4.42
N ILE A 237 9.35 4.34 3.44
CA ILE A 237 10.58 3.53 3.44
C ILE A 237 11.43 3.89 4.66
N LEU A 238 11.68 5.18 4.88
CA LEU A 238 12.52 5.64 5.99
C LEU A 238 11.94 5.28 7.36
N ASN A 239 10.61 5.32 7.54
CA ASN A 239 9.96 4.94 8.80
C ASN A 239 10.21 3.46 9.15
N LEU A 240 10.24 2.58 8.14
CA LEU A 240 10.57 1.17 8.35
C LEU A 240 12.06 0.96 8.65
N LEU A 241 12.94 1.76 8.04
CA LEU A 241 14.39 1.69 8.28
C LEU A 241 14.80 2.27 9.65
N ASP A 242 14.07 3.27 10.13
CA ASP A 242 14.29 3.92 11.43
C ASP A 242 13.56 3.22 12.58
N ALA A 243 12.74 2.21 12.29
CA ALA A 243 11.96 1.51 13.30
C ALA A 243 12.89 0.89 14.36
N PRO A 244 12.56 1.06 15.66
CA PRO A 244 13.38 0.46 16.71
C PRO A 244 13.32 -1.06 16.61
N VAL A 245 14.50 -1.68 16.63
CA VAL A 245 14.62 -3.14 16.75
C VAL A 245 14.14 -3.52 18.14
N GLU A 246 12.95 -4.12 18.22
CA GLU A 246 12.49 -4.72 19.47
C GLU A 246 13.42 -5.89 19.83
N THR A 247 13.91 -5.89 21.06
CA THR A 247 14.90 -6.85 21.58
C THR A 247 14.28 -8.20 21.97
N GLU A 248 12.96 -8.35 21.83
CA GLU A 248 12.28 -9.61 22.05
C GLU A 248 12.48 -10.52 20.84
N TYR A 249 12.68 -11.82 21.10
CA TYR A 249 13.04 -12.92 20.20
C TYR A 249 12.08 -13.20 19.02
N ARG A 250 11.34 -12.21 18.52
CA ARG A 250 10.50 -12.34 17.33
C ARG A 250 11.33 -12.13 16.07
N GLU A 251 11.19 -13.05 15.13
CA GLU A 251 11.73 -12.90 13.77
C GLU A 251 11.16 -11.61 13.16
N GLN A 252 12.05 -10.67 12.83
CA GLN A 252 11.70 -9.43 12.14
C GLN A 252 11.87 -9.61 10.64
N ASN A 253 10.92 -9.07 9.89
CA ASN A 253 10.95 -9.07 8.44
C ASN A 253 12.06 -8.15 7.94
N ASP A 254 12.99 -8.71 7.17
CA ASP A 254 14.05 -7.94 6.54
C ASP A 254 13.48 -7.18 5.32
N VAL A 255 13.37 -5.86 5.46
CA VAL A 255 12.87 -4.95 4.42
C VAL A 255 13.67 -5.08 3.13
N VAL A 256 15.00 -5.16 3.21
CA VAL A 256 15.85 -5.30 2.02
C VAL A 256 15.57 -6.64 1.33
N GLU A 257 15.41 -7.70 2.10
CA GLU A 257 15.14 -9.04 1.55
C GLU A 257 13.79 -9.11 0.85
N VAL A 258 12.75 -8.48 1.43
CA VAL A 258 11.44 -8.44 0.79
C VAL A 258 11.50 -7.72 -0.56
N PHE A 259 12.17 -6.57 -0.64
CA PHE A 259 12.39 -5.88 -1.93
C PHE A 259 13.23 -6.72 -2.89
N ALA A 260 14.31 -7.36 -2.42
CA ALA A 260 15.19 -8.19 -3.25
C ALA A 260 14.52 -9.48 -3.74
N SER A 261 13.46 -9.91 -3.07
CA SER A 261 12.66 -11.08 -3.46
C SER A 261 11.68 -10.84 -4.60
N MET A 262 11.53 -9.59 -5.03
CA MET A 262 10.61 -9.23 -6.10
C MET A 262 11.13 -9.63 -7.48
N GLU A 263 10.22 -10.11 -8.33
CA GLU A 263 10.51 -10.53 -9.70
C GLU A 263 11.03 -9.38 -10.60
N TYR A 264 10.78 -8.13 -10.20
CA TYR A 264 11.13 -6.93 -10.96
C TYR A 264 12.19 -6.06 -10.26
N ALA A 265 13.25 -6.68 -9.73
CA ALA A 265 14.33 -5.99 -9.01
C ALA A 265 14.91 -4.77 -9.77
N ALA A 266 15.02 -4.85 -11.10
CA ALA A 266 15.45 -3.73 -11.94
C ALA A 266 14.49 -2.52 -11.88
N THR A 267 13.18 -2.76 -11.87
CA THR A 267 12.16 -1.71 -11.71
C THR A 267 12.24 -1.07 -10.33
N VAL A 268 12.48 -1.87 -9.29
CA VAL A 268 12.69 -1.37 -7.92
C VAL A 268 13.94 -0.48 -7.86
N HIS A 269 15.05 -0.92 -8.45
CA HIS A 269 16.30 -0.16 -8.52
C HIS A 269 16.08 1.20 -9.21
N TYR A 270 15.44 1.20 -10.37
CA TYR A 270 15.10 2.43 -11.10
C TYR A 270 14.22 3.38 -10.27
N GLY A 271 13.22 2.84 -9.56
CA GLY A 271 12.37 3.62 -8.66
C GLY A 271 13.16 4.30 -7.55
N PHE A 272 14.09 3.60 -6.90
CA PHE A 272 14.96 4.20 -5.88
C PHE A 272 15.94 5.21 -6.45
N GLN A 273 16.50 4.95 -7.63
CA GLN A 273 17.36 5.91 -8.31
C GLN A 273 16.60 7.20 -8.61
N TYR A 274 15.38 7.09 -9.14
CA TYR A 274 14.52 8.24 -9.38
C TYR A 274 14.25 9.05 -8.11
N LEU A 275 13.97 8.38 -6.99
CA LEU A 275 13.76 9.05 -5.70
C LEU A 275 15.03 9.77 -5.21
N LEU A 276 16.23 9.20 -5.42
CA LEU A 276 17.48 9.82 -4.98
C LEU A 276 17.90 11.01 -5.86
N GLU A 277 17.62 10.94 -7.17
CA GLU A 277 17.95 11.98 -8.15
C GLU A 277 16.90 13.12 -8.19
N TYR A 278 15.77 12.93 -7.54
CA TYR A 278 14.71 13.93 -7.49
C TYR A 278 15.17 15.23 -6.81
N ASN A 279 14.71 16.38 -7.30
CA ASN A 279 15.11 17.70 -6.81
C ASN A 279 14.44 18.08 -5.46
N TRP A 280 14.75 17.31 -4.42
CA TRP A 280 14.25 17.54 -3.05
C TRP A 280 14.71 18.87 -2.48
N ALA A 281 15.89 19.35 -2.85
CA ALA A 281 16.40 20.65 -2.38
C ALA A 281 15.53 21.82 -2.88
N GLY A 282 14.99 21.71 -4.10
CA GLY A 282 14.04 22.67 -4.65
C GLY A 282 12.64 22.56 -4.02
N SER A 283 12.22 21.34 -3.68
CA SER A 283 10.91 21.02 -3.10
C SER A 283 10.80 21.36 -1.61
N LEU A 284 11.77 20.91 -0.80
CA LEU A 284 11.73 20.92 0.66
C LEU A 284 12.76 21.91 1.24
N ARG A 285 12.89 23.10 0.65
CA ARG A 285 13.95 24.06 1.00
C ARG A 285 14.13 24.22 2.51
N GLY A 286 15.30 23.79 3.01
CA GLY A 286 15.68 23.92 4.42
C GLY A 286 15.03 22.91 5.37
N ASP A 287 14.35 21.87 4.87
CA ASP A 287 13.76 20.83 5.71
C ASP A 287 14.83 19.90 6.28
N ALA A 288 14.75 19.62 7.58
CA ALA A 288 15.65 18.71 8.28
C ALA A 288 15.56 17.27 7.75
N SER A 289 14.43 16.89 7.15
CA SER A 289 14.20 15.56 6.59
C SER A 289 15.16 15.22 5.44
N LEU A 290 15.73 16.22 4.76
CA LEU A 290 16.71 16.01 3.68
C LEU A 290 17.94 15.22 4.15
N THR A 291 18.29 15.32 5.43
CA THR A 291 19.41 14.56 6.02
C THR A 291 19.16 13.04 6.01
N ARG A 292 17.89 12.63 6.08
CA ARG A 292 17.47 11.22 6.08
C ARG A 292 17.60 10.58 4.68
N LEU A 293 17.74 11.36 3.60
CA LEU A 293 17.96 10.82 2.25
C LEU A 293 19.24 9.98 2.16
N LYS A 294 20.25 10.26 3.00
CA LYS A 294 21.45 9.42 3.12
C LYS A 294 21.15 7.99 3.56
N GLN A 295 20.09 7.79 4.36
CA GLN A 295 19.65 6.46 4.78
C GLN A 295 19.02 5.71 3.59
N LEU A 296 18.22 6.40 2.78
CA LEU A 296 17.67 5.84 1.55
C LEU A 296 18.77 5.45 0.55
N GLU A 297 19.81 6.28 0.42
CA GLU A 297 20.97 5.98 -0.42
C GLU A 297 21.71 4.72 0.06
N LYS A 298 21.98 4.63 1.37
CA LYS A 298 22.58 3.44 1.98
C LYS A 298 21.73 2.20 1.73
N PHE A 299 20.42 2.31 1.92
CA PHE A 299 19.47 1.23 1.66
C PHE A 299 19.49 0.77 0.20
N SER A 300 19.45 1.72 -0.75
CA SER A 300 19.50 1.43 -2.20
C SER A 300 20.79 0.69 -2.59
N ASN A 301 21.93 1.06 -2.00
CA ASN A 301 23.20 0.36 -2.24
C ASN A 301 23.20 -1.07 -1.67
N ILE A 302 22.65 -1.29 -0.47
CA ILE A 302 22.53 -2.64 0.11
C ILE A 302 21.60 -3.49 -0.76
N PHE A 303 20.42 -2.96 -1.13
CA PHE A 303 19.47 -3.63 -2.01
C PHE A 303 20.14 -4.08 -3.32
N ARG A 304 20.85 -3.17 -4.00
CA ARG A 304 21.58 -3.46 -5.25
C ARG A 304 22.59 -4.59 -5.08
N SER A 305 23.38 -4.56 -4.01
CA SER A 305 24.37 -5.61 -3.74
C SER A 305 23.72 -6.99 -3.51
N ARG A 306 22.56 -7.04 -2.85
CA ARG A 306 21.83 -8.29 -2.62
C ARG A 306 21.21 -8.84 -3.90
N THR A 307 20.62 -7.98 -4.73
CA THR A 307 20.02 -8.40 -6.00
C THR A 307 21.08 -8.93 -6.97
N GLU A 308 22.22 -8.24 -7.09
CA GLU A 308 23.35 -8.71 -7.93
C GLU A 308 23.88 -10.07 -7.45
N SER A 309 24.03 -10.27 -6.14
CA SER A 309 24.47 -11.56 -5.58
C SER A 309 23.46 -12.67 -5.86
N ARG A 310 22.16 -12.37 -5.77
CA ARG A 310 21.08 -13.32 -6.03
C ARG A 310 21.02 -13.72 -7.51
N GLU A 311 21.11 -12.76 -8.42
CA GLU A 311 21.16 -13.01 -9.87
C GLU A 311 22.38 -13.86 -10.24
N ALA A 312 23.55 -13.58 -9.67
CA ALA A 312 24.76 -14.38 -9.87
C ALA A 312 24.59 -15.84 -9.41
N ARG A 313 23.89 -16.08 -8.29
CA ARG A 313 23.57 -17.44 -7.82
C ARG A 313 22.61 -18.15 -8.77
N MET A 314 21.56 -17.47 -9.23
CA MET A 314 20.58 -18.05 -10.16
C MET A 314 21.20 -18.42 -11.51
N MET A 315 22.08 -17.57 -12.05
CA MET A 315 22.84 -17.84 -13.29
C MET A 315 23.79 -19.04 -13.16
N GLY A 316 24.20 -19.40 -11.95
CA GLY A 316 25.04 -20.58 -11.67
C GLY A 316 24.28 -21.91 -11.56
N ILE A 317 22.94 -21.88 -11.43
CA ILE A 317 22.10 -23.06 -11.13
C ILE A 317 21.38 -23.61 -12.38
N SER A 318 21.50 -22.95 -13.54
CA SER A 318 20.79 -23.30 -14.80
C SER A 318 21.25 -24.60 -15.52
N ARG A 319 21.67 -25.65 -14.81
CA ARG A 319 21.86 -26.99 -15.36
C ARG A 319 21.26 -28.06 -14.44
N GLY A 320 19.97 -28.31 -14.62
CA GLY A 320 19.33 -29.59 -14.30
C GLY A 320 18.26 -29.53 -13.22
N ALA A 321 17.01 -29.66 -13.64
CA ALA A 321 16.00 -30.56 -13.08
C ALA A 321 14.65 -30.22 -13.73
N GLU A 322 14.29 -30.95 -14.79
CA GLU A 322 12.89 -31.15 -15.14
C GLU A 322 12.42 -32.30 -14.23
N GLU A 323 11.79 -31.96 -13.11
CA GLU A 323 11.05 -32.92 -12.30
C GLU A 323 9.57 -32.52 -12.32
N ASP A 324 8.75 -33.52 -12.60
CA ASP A 324 7.30 -33.51 -12.72
C ASP A 324 6.66 -32.98 -11.41
N ASP A 325 6.33 -31.69 -11.39
CA ASP A 325 5.95 -30.94 -10.18
C ASP A 325 4.45 -31.04 -9.87
N ASP A 326 3.99 -32.24 -9.51
CA ASP A 326 2.64 -32.47 -8.94
C ASP A 326 2.45 -31.76 -7.57
N GLY A 327 3.53 -31.17 -7.03
CA GLY A 327 3.56 -30.43 -5.77
C GLY A 327 3.48 -28.91 -5.93
N GLN A 328 3.42 -28.36 -7.14
CA GLN A 328 3.44 -26.91 -7.32
C GLN A 328 2.10 -26.27 -6.95
N CYS A 329 2.19 -25.06 -6.38
CA CYS A 329 1.04 -24.21 -6.23
C CYS A 329 0.53 -23.74 -7.59
N CYS A 330 -0.63 -24.22 -8.00
CA CYS A 330 -1.29 -23.83 -9.26
C CYS A 330 -1.83 -22.39 -9.28
N ILE A 331 -1.65 -21.61 -8.20
CA ILE A 331 -2.04 -20.19 -8.14
C ILE A 331 -0.87 -19.29 -8.53
N CYS A 332 0.33 -19.56 -8.01
CA CYS A 332 1.52 -18.75 -8.30
C CYS A 332 2.50 -19.41 -9.27
N TYR A 333 2.40 -20.72 -9.50
CA TYR A 333 3.31 -21.52 -10.34
C TYR A 333 4.81 -21.33 -9.98
N GLY A 334 5.10 -20.93 -8.75
CA GLY A 334 6.46 -20.60 -8.31
C GLY A 334 6.80 -21.03 -6.89
N CYS A 335 5.83 -21.56 -6.14
CA CYS A 335 6.05 -22.10 -4.80
C CYS A 335 5.41 -23.49 -4.69
N GLU A 336 5.83 -24.29 -3.73
CA GLU A 336 5.18 -25.56 -3.42
C GLU A 336 3.77 -25.33 -2.81
N ALA A 337 2.88 -26.30 -2.99
CA ALA A 337 1.55 -26.34 -2.38
C ALA A 337 1.63 -26.82 -0.92
N ASP A 338 2.22 -26.00 -0.06
CA ASP A 338 2.53 -26.25 1.35
C ASP A 338 1.37 -25.94 2.32
N ALA A 339 0.15 -25.67 1.82
CA ALA A 339 -1.02 -25.42 2.65
C ALA A 339 -2.25 -26.21 2.19
N GLN A 340 -3.05 -26.69 3.15
CA GLN A 340 -4.33 -27.36 2.96
C GLN A 340 -5.46 -26.55 3.62
N PHE A 341 -6.61 -26.48 2.96
CA PHE A 341 -7.76 -25.68 3.43
C PHE A 341 -8.83 -26.58 4.03
N GLU A 342 -9.29 -26.26 5.24
CA GLU A 342 -10.38 -27.00 5.88
C GLU A 342 -11.72 -26.26 5.69
N PRO A 343 -12.83 -26.97 5.41
CA PRO A 343 -12.99 -28.44 5.37
C PRO A 343 -12.84 -29.07 3.97
N CYS A 344 -12.43 -28.32 2.95
CA CYS A 344 -12.52 -28.77 1.55
C CYS A 344 -11.27 -29.48 1.01
N SER A 345 -10.23 -29.61 1.83
CA SER A 345 -8.93 -30.28 1.60
C SER A 345 -8.19 -29.87 0.32
N HIS A 346 -8.57 -28.77 -0.32
CA HIS A 346 -7.82 -28.23 -1.45
C HIS A 346 -6.49 -27.66 -0.97
N ARG A 347 -5.49 -27.63 -1.87
CA ARG A 347 -4.13 -27.22 -1.55
C ARG A 347 -3.65 -26.06 -2.43
N SER A 348 -2.83 -25.18 -1.85
CA SER A 348 -2.03 -24.18 -2.56
C SER A 348 -0.85 -23.75 -1.69
N CYS A 349 -0.06 -22.78 -2.15
CA CYS A 349 0.97 -22.18 -1.30
C CYS A 349 0.34 -21.38 -0.15
N PHE A 350 0.94 -21.43 1.04
CA PHE A 350 0.46 -20.74 2.24
C PHE A 350 0.31 -19.24 2.01
N VAL A 351 1.29 -18.62 1.33
CA VAL A 351 1.25 -17.20 0.94
C VAL A 351 0.02 -16.88 0.08
N CYS A 352 -0.29 -17.76 -0.86
CA CYS A 352 -1.38 -17.60 -1.83
C CYS A 352 -2.73 -17.60 -1.11
N ILE A 353 -2.99 -18.62 -0.29
CA ILE A 353 -4.25 -18.74 0.45
C ILE A 353 -4.40 -17.65 1.52
N THR A 354 -3.35 -17.37 2.30
CA THR A 354 -3.44 -16.33 3.33
C THR A 354 -3.69 -14.95 2.73
N ARG A 355 -3.08 -14.63 1.58
CA ARG A 355 -3.37 -13.39 0.83
C ARG A 355 -4.81 -13.30 0.38
N HIS A 356 -5.39 -14.39 -0.10
CA HIS A 356 -6.77 -14.43 -0.57
C HIS A 356 -7.78 -14.27 0.55
N LEU A 357 -7.54 -14.91 1.69
CA LEU A 357 -8.42 -14.85 2.85
C LEU A 357 -8.53 -13.43 3.45
N LEU A 358 -7.61 -12.52 3.12
CA LEU A 358 -7.74 -11.10 3.44
C LEU A 358 -9.01 -10.48 2.83
N ASN A 359 -9.45 -10.95 1.67
CA ASN A 359 -10.55 -10.37 0.91
C ASN A 359 -11.72 -11.33 0.68
N CYS A 360 -11.48 -12.64 0.71
CA CYS A 360 -12.47 -13.65 0.43
C CYS A 360 -12.23 -14.89 1.29
N GLN A 361 -13.15 -15.18 2.23
CA GLN A 361 -13.07 -16.34 3.11
C GLN A 361 -13.51 -17.66 2.44
N ARG A 362 -13.40 -17.77 1.12
CA ARG A 362 -13.88 -18.93 0.34
C ARG A 362 -12.73 -19.56 -0.43
N CYS A 363 -12.74 -20.87 -0.60
CA CYS A 363 -11.72 -21.59 -1.34
C CYS A 363 -11.72 -21.19 -2.82
N PHE A 364 -10.53 -20.99 -3.41
CA PHE A 364 -10.36 -20.65 -4.83
C PHE A 364 -11.03 -21.66 -5.78
N PHE A 365 -10.99 -22.93 -5.39
CA PHE A 365 -11.31 -24.06 -6.27
C PHE A 365 -12.77 -24.45 -6.20
N CYS A 366 -13.32 -24.56 -4.99
CA CYS A 366 -14.68 -25.05 -4.77
C CYS A 366 -15.64 -24.01 -4.17
N ASN A 367 -15.16 -22.80 -3.85
CA ASN A 367 -15.95 -21.72 -3.27
C ASN A 367 -16.58 -22.03 -1.89
N ALA A 368 -16.21 -23.14 -1.26
CA ALA A 368 -16.57 -23.48 0.12
C ALA A 368 -15.91 -22.49 1.09
N THR A 369 -16.58 -22.16 2.20
CA THR A 369 -15.99 -21.30 3.24
C THR A 369 -14.78 -22.00 3.84
N VAL A 370 -13.63 -21.31 3.84
CA VAL A 370 -12.41 -21.79 4.48
C VAL A 370 -12.46 -21.42 5.95
N LEU A 371 -12.41 -22.42 6.80
CA LEU A 371 -12.43 -22.25 8.26
C LEU A 371 -11.01 -22.19 8.83
N GLU A 372 -10.10 -22.97 8.26
CA GLU A 372 -8.71 -23.06 8.73
C GLU A 372 -7.77 -23.35 7.55
N VAL A 373 -6.52 -22.91 7.68
CA VAL A 373 -5.43 -23.21 6.74
C VAL A 373 -4.32 -23.91 7.52
N VAL A 374 -4.04 -25.16 7.17
CA VAL A 374 -3.03 -25.99 7.82
C VAL A 374 -1.80 -26.06 6.93
N ARG A 375 -0.61 -25.81 7.48
CA ARG A 375 0.66 -26.01 6.77
C ARG A 375 0.96 -27.51 6.70
N VAL A 376 1.29 -27.97 5.50
CA VAL A 376 1.62 -29.37 5.21
C VAL A 376 3.13 -29.45 5.02
N ASP A 377 3.86 -29.69 6.11
CA ASP A 377 5.30 -29.91 6.02
C ASP A 377 5.59 -31.28 5.41
N LYS A 378 6.49 -31.35 4.42
CA LYS A 378 6.92 -32.61 3.79
C LYS A 378 7.71 -33.56 4.73
N ASN A 379 7.89 -33.22 6.02
CA ASN A 379 8.79 -33.94 6.93
C ASN A 379 8.12 -34.95 7.90
N THR A 380 6.90 -35.40 7.60
CA THR A 380 6.31 -36.57 8.26
C THR A 380 5.71 -37.51 7.22
N ALA A 381 6.57 -38.30 6.58
CA ALA A 381 6.23 -39.57 5.95
C ALA A 381 7.46 -40.48 5.96
#